data_AF-A0AAV8UZ72-F1
#
_entry.id   AF-A0AAV8UZ72-F1
#
_cell.length_a   1.000
_cell.length_b   1.000
_cell.length_c   1.000
_cell.angle_alpha   90.00
_cell.angle_beta   90.00
_cell.angle_gamma   90.00
#
_symmetry.space_group_name_H-M   'P 1'
#
loop_
_entity.id
_entity.type
_entity.pdbx_description
1 polymer ?
#
loop_
_entity_poly.entity_id
_entity_poly.type
_entity_poly.pdbx_seq_one_letter_code
_entity_poly.pdbx_strand_id
1 'polypeptide(L)'
;MNGNVKLSTSVAALRSSAVSLIALLVDLLINSPFVSKKFRSNQRSDERDLGFGFRVLEEDRILRMEPMDHIMLFTKYPIPGYAKTRMIGLLGKEGAAMLSKELSEHIVRVLRASSKARSARGDKTFIRLLYAGNCSLDSVTEWLGTQNDEVVEPQSDGDLGKRLSTSFIDSFERMNAKKVLVVGSDIPGISEDIIQEAFQFLDDVDVVVGPSFDGGYYLMGMRQPTVQVFQNIPWSCDRTLEATKQRMSEAGLSCKELGPLADVDEPADFEEWGKVSGKDKDYYLSRSVA
;
A
#
# COMPACT_ATOMS: atom_id res chain seq x y z
N MET A 1 15.57 -26.16 -38.13
CA MET A 1 15.22 -25.08 -37.19
C MET A 1 13.75 -25.25 -36.82
N ASN A 2 13.44 -25.64 -35.58
CA ASN A 2 12.15 -25.45 -34.90
C ASN A 2 12.21 -26.19 -33.55
N GLY A 3 12.58 -25.48 -32.48
CA GLY A 3 12.78 -26.07 -31.15
C GLY A 3 12.35 -25.19 -29.96
N ASN A 4 11.74 -24.02 -30.18
CA ASN A 4 11.50 -23.04 -29.10
C ASN A 4 10.04 -22.73 -28.77
N VAL A 5 9.05 -23.45 -29.33
CA VAL A 5 7.62 -23.13 -29.10
C VAL A 5 6.98 -23.99 -28.00
N LYS A 6 7.61 -25.07 -27.51
CA LYS A 6 7.01 -25.99 -26.52
C LYS A 6 7.32 -25.69 -25.05
N LEU A 7 8.34 -24.89 -24.72
CA LEU A 7 8.72 -24.62 -23.32
C LEU A 7 7.86 -23.54 -22.63
N SER A 8 7.40 -22.51 -23.35
CA SER A 8 6.62 -21.43 -22.73
C SER A 8 5.21 -21.86 -22.31
N THR A 9 4.57 -22.74 -23.09
CA THR A 9 3.24 -23.28 -22.77
C THR A 9 3.26 -24.19 -21.54
N SER A 10 4.38 -24.90 -21.33
CA SER A 10 4.55 -25.79 -20.18
C SER A 10 4.72 -25.05 -18.85
N VAL A 11 5.37 -23.88 -18.85
CA VAL A 11 5.53 -23.04 -17.65
C VAL A 11 4.22 -22.35 -17.27
N ALA A 12 3.45 -21.87 -18.25
CA ALA A 12 2.12 -21.32 -18.01
C ALA A 12 1.14 -22.37 -17.45
N ALA A 13 1.17 -23.59 -17.98
CA ALA A 13 0.37 -24.71 -17.48
C ALA A 13 0.78 -25.13 -16.05
N LEU A 14 2.09 -25.19 -15.76
CA LEU A 14 2.62 -25.48 -14.42
C LEU A 14 2.25 -24.40 -13.39
N ARG A 15 2.24 -23.11 -13.78
CA ARG A 15 1.78 -22.00 -12.94
C ARG A 15 0.28 -22.09 -12.64
N SER A 16 -0.54 -22.41 -13.65
CA SER A 16 -1.98 -22.62 -13.48
C SER A 16 -2.28 -23.79 -12.52
N SER A 17 -1.55 -24.90 -12.63
CA SER A 17 -1.73 -26.07 -11.76
C SER A 17 -1.30 -25.83 -10.32
N ALA A 18 -0.22 -25.07 -10.08
CA ALA A 18 0.25 -24.75 -8.72
C ALA A 18 -0.72 -23.82 -7.98
N VAL A 19 -1.28 -22.82 -8.67
CA VAL A 19 -2.31 -21.92 -8.11
C VAL A 19 -3.59 -22.70 -7.79
N SER A 20 -3.98 -23.66 -8.65
CA SER A 20 -5.12 -24.54 -8.39
C SER A 20 -4.92 -25.43 -7.16
N LEU A 21 -3.69 -25.90 -6.90
CA LEU A 21 -3.39 -26.74 -5.75
C LEU A 21 -3.41 -25.95 -4.43
N ILE A 22 -2.96 -24.69 -4.46
CA ILE A 22 -3.04 -23.77 -3.32
C ILE A 22 -4.50 -23.41 -3.03
N ALA A 23 -5.30 -23.14 -4.04
CA ALA A 23 -6.75 -22.88 -3.90
C ALA A 23 -7.47 -24.09 -3.26
N LEU A 24 -7.17 -25.32 -3.70
CA LEU A 24 -7.76 -26.53 -3.13
C LEU A 24 -7.38 -26.71 -1.65
N LEU A 25 -6.14 -26.38 -1.28
CA LEU A 25 -5.66 -26.45 0.10
C LEU A 25 -6.32 -25.40 1.00
N VAL A 26 -6.58 -24.20 0.48
CA VAL A 26 -7.31 -23.14 1.20
C VAL A 26 -8.79 -23.52 1.36
N ASP A 27 -9.43 -24.06 0.33
CA ASP A 27 -10.81 -24.57 0.41
C ASP A 27 -10.97 -25.72 1.40
N LEU A 28 -9.99 -26.63 1.47
CA LEU A 28 -9.96 -27.70 2.47
C LEU A 28 -9.78 -27.19 3.90
N LEU A 29 -9.05 -26.08 4.08
CA LEU A 29 -8.87 -25.44 5.39
C LEU A 29 -10.12 -24.67 5.83
N ILE A 30 -10.80 -24.00 4.90
CA ILE A 30 -12.03 -23.23 5.18
C ILE A 30 -13.23 -24.14 5.37
N ASN A 31 -13.37 -25.20 4.56
CA ASN A 31 -14.49 -26.15 4.62
C ASN A 31 -14.23 -27.35 5.55
N SER A 32 -13.11 -27.34 6.28
CA SER A 32 -12.86 -28.35 7.32
C SER A 32 -14.02 -28.33 8.35
N PRO A 33 -14.53 -29.49 8.76
CA PRO A 33 -15.64 -29.60 9.73
C PRO A 33 -15.34 -28.97 11.11
N PHE A 34 -14.11 -28.50 11.33
CA PHE A 34 -13.72 -27.73 12.52
C PHE A 34 -14.18 -26.26 12.49
N VAL A 35 -14.37 -25.65 11.31
CA VAL A 35 -14.74 -24.21 11.15
C VAL A 35 -16.27 -24.02 11.02
N SER A 36 -17.00 -25.05 10.61
CA SER A 36 -18.43 -25.01 10.23
C SER A 36 -19.43 -24.69 11.36
N LYS A 37 -19.03 -24.71 12.64
CA LYS A 37 -19.98 -24.57 13.76
C LYS A 37 -20.31 -23.13 14.17
N LYS A 38 -19.63 -22.10 13.65
CA LYS A 38 -19.81 -20.71 14.11
C LYS A 38 -20.57 -19.79 13.14
N PHE A 39 -20.96 -20.27 11.95
CA PHE A 39 -21.51 -19.42 10.87
C PHE A 39 -22.86 -19.88 10.29
N ARG A 40 -23.66 -20.65 11.05
CA ARG A 40 -25.02 -21.03 10.65
C ARG A 40 -26.06 -20.61 11.68
N SER A 41 -26.36 -19.31 11.72
CA SER A 41 -27.67 -18.84 12.17
C SER A 41 -27.95 -17.47 11.55
N ASN A 42 -29.10 -17.37 10.88
CA ASN A 42 -29.70 -16.19 10.23
C ASN A 42 -29.31 -15.91 8.78
N GLN A 43 -29.89 -16.71 7.87
CA GLN A 43 -30.39 -16.19 6.59
C GLN A 43 -31.91 -16.36 6.56
N ARG A 44 -32.65 -15.25 6.48
CA ARG A 44 -33.79 -15.02 5.56
C ARG A 44 -34.40 -13.63 5.76
N SER A 45 -34.85 -13.08 4.63
CA SER A 45 -35.64 -11.86 4.36
C SER A 45 -34.99 -10.50 4.64
N ASP A 46 -34.39 -9.89 3.61
CA ASP A 46 -35.04 -8.79 2.86
C ASP A 46 -34.11 -8.34 1.72
N GLU A 47 -34.53 -8.59 0.48
CA GLU A 47 -34.02 -7.94 -0.72
C GLU A 47 -34.42 -6.46 -0.65
N ARG A 48 -33.50 -5.60 -0.20
CA ARG A 48 -33.54 -4.16 -0.46
C ARG A 48 -32.15 -3.67 -0.80
N ASP A 49 -32.06 -3.09 -1.99
CA ASP A 49 -30.98 -2.22 -2.45
C ASP A 49 -30.45 -1.32 -1.33
N LEU A 50 -29.25 -1.63 -0.86
CA LEU A 50 -28.35 -0.67 -0.25
C LEU A 50 -27.01 -0.86 -0.94
N GLY A 51 -26.77 -0.04 -1.95
CA GLY A 51 -25.54 0.02 -2.71
C GLY A 51 -24.38 0.48 -1.83
N PHE A 52 -23.75 -0.46 -1.14
CA PHE A 52 -22.39 -0.32 -0.60
C PHE A 52 -21.67 -1.62 -0.89
N GLY A 53 -21.14 -1.67 -2.11
CA GLY A 53 -20.43 -2.82 -2.62
C GLY A 53 -19.10 -2.99 -1.90
N PHE A 54 -19.06 -3.92 -0.96
CA PHE A 54 -17.83 -4.65 -0.66
C PHE A 54 -17.43 -5.35 -1.96
N ARG A 55 -16.58 -4.73 -2.80
CA ARG A 55 -15.92 -5.49 -3.87
C ARG A 55 -14.77 -6.25 -3.23
N VAL A 56 -15.07 -7.41 -2.64
CA VAL A 56 -14.17 -8.54 -2.88
C VAL A 56 -14.06 -8.57 -4.40
N LEU A 57 -12.87 -8.34 -4.95
CA LEU A 57 -12.69 -8.59 -6.37
C LEU A 57 -13.02 -10.07 -6.54
N GLU A 58 -14.18 -10.37 -7.15
CA GLU A 58 -14.58 -11.74 -7.43
C GLU A 58 -13.40 -12.43 -8.13
N GLU A 59 -13.09 -13.68 -7.77
CA GLU A 59 -11.92 -14.42 -8.29
C GLU A 59 -11.88 -14.39 -9.82
N ASP A 60 -13.05 -14.42 -10.47
CA ASP A 60 -13.20 -14.28 -11.92
C ASP A 60 -12.78 -12.91 -12.49
N ARG A 61 -12.89 -11.84 -11.70
CA ARG A 61 -12.43 -10.49 -12.07
C ARG A 61 -10.92 -10.41 -11.96
N ILE A 62 -10.34 -11.02 -10.93
CA ILE A 62 -8.89 -11.10 -10.69
C ILE A 62 -8.18 -11.88 -11.82
N LEU A 63 -8.71 -13.06 -12.19
CA LEU A 63 -8.14 -13.91 -13.25
C LEU A 63 -8.21 -13.29 -14.65
N ARG A 64 -9.03 -12.25 -14.84
CA ARG A 64 -9.21 -11.53 -16.12
C ARG A 64 -8.63 -10.12 -16.10
N MET A 65 -7.96 -9.72 -15.03
CA MET A 65 -7.31 -8.42 -14.97
C MET A 65 -6.09 -8.41 -15.89
N GLU A 66 -6.19 -7.61 -16.94
CA GLU A 66 -5.04 -7.21 -17.75
C GLU A 66 -3.94 -6.69 -16.82
N PRO A 67 -2.69 -7.16 -16.97
CA PRO A 67 -1.64 -6.82 -16.02
C PRO A 67 -1.36 -5.31 -16.06
N MET A 68 -1.39 -4.70 -14.88
CA MET A 68 -1.35 -3.25 -14.67
C MET A 68 -0.38 -2.87 -13.56
N ASP A 69 -0.04 -1.59 -13.46
CA ASP A 69 0.82 -1.11 -12.40
C ASP A 69 0.00 -0.82 -11.14
N HIS A 70 0.59 -1.07 -9.97
CA HIS A 70 -0.07 -0.87 -8.69
C HIS A 70 0.63 0.24 -7.91
N ILE A 71 -0.16 1.08 -7.25
CA ILE A 71 0.35 2.00 -6.22
C ILE A 71 -0.37 1.71 -4.91
N MET A 72 0.39 1.46 -3.86
CA MET A 72 -0.11 1.17 -2.54
C MET A 72 0.17 2.35 -1.61
N LEU A 73 -0.83 2.78 -0.84
CA LEU A 73 -0.64 3.66 0.30
C LEU A 73 -0.67 2.83 1.58
N PHE A 74 0.37 2.90 2.40
CA PHE A 74 0.31 2.45 3.78
C PHE A 74 -0.04 3.62 4.68
N THR A 75 -1.19 3.57 5.33
CA THR A 75 -1.64 4.61 6.27
C THR A 75 -2.16 4.01 7.57
N LYS A 76 -2.24 4.86 8.59
CA LYS A 76 -2.80 4.54 9.91
C LYS A 76 -4.08 5.35 10.10
N TYR A 77 -5.16 4.72 10.56
CA TYR A 77 -6.41 5.42 10.80
C TYR A 77 -6.22 6.52 11.87
N PRO A 78 -6.67 7.77 11.62
CA PRO A 78 -6.31 8.95 12.40
C PRO A 78 -7.12 9.04 13.70
N ILE A 79 -6.79 8.16 14.66
CA ILE A 79 -7.42 8.15 15.99
C ILE A 79 -6.60 9.08 16.93
N PRO A 80 -7.25 10.02 17.64
CA PRO A 80 -6.60 10.84 18.68
C PRO A 80 -5.85 9.99 19.71
N GLY A 81 -4.58 10.34 19.96
CA GLY A 81 -3.72 9.60 20.89
C GLY A 81 -3.12 8.29 20.33
N TYR A 82 -3.40 7.95 19.08
CA TYR A 82 -2.85 6.75 18.41
C TYR A 82 -2.03 7.09 17.16
N ALA A 83 -2.51 8.02 16.33
CA ALA A 83 -1.78 8.50 15.17
C ALA A 83 -0.88 9.70 15.53
N LYS A 84 0.30 9.79 14.87
CA LYS A 84 1.30 10.86 15.06
C LYS A 84 1.53 11.24 16.53
N THR A 85 1.77 10.24 17.39
CA THR A 85 1.83 10.44 18.85
C THR A 85 2.95 11.38 19.29
N ARG A 86 4.05 11.46 18.53
CA ARG A 86 5.15 12.41 18.75
C ARG A 86 4.73 13.86 18.52
N MET A 87 3.68 14.11 17.74
CA MET A 87 3.12 15.44 17.48
C MET A 87 2.19 15.96 18.58
N ILE A 88 1.78 15.10 19.52
CA ILE A 88 0.81 15.46 20.57
C ILE A 88 1.33 16.62 21.43
N GLY A 89 2.64 16.67 21.69
CA GLY A 89 3.24 17.77 22.47
C GLY A 89 3.10 19.14 21.79
N LEU A 90 3.01 19.16 20.46
CA LEU A 90 2.88 20.39 19.67
C LEU A 90 1.41 20.73 19.37
N LEU A 91 0.60 19.73 19.03
CA LEU A 91 -0.73 19.92 18.43
C LEU A 91 -1.90 19.40 19.29
N GLY A 92 -1.62 18.76 20.43
CA GLY A 92 -2.64 18.00 21.17
C GLY A 92 -3.00 16.68 20.47
N LYS A 93 -3.86 15.87 21.10
CA LYS A 93 -4.23 14.54 20.58
C LYS A 93 -5.07 14.64 19.32
N GLU A 94 -6.02 15.55 19.33
CA GLU A 94 -6.97 15.83 18.26
C GLU A 94 -6.25 16.47 17.07
N GLY A 95 -5.36 17.43 17.32
CA GLY A 95 -4.55 18.07 16.29
C GLY A 95 -3.56 17.12 15.63
N ALA A 96 -2.93 16.22 16.40
CA ALA A 96 -2.07 15.17 15.84
C ALA A 96 -2.86 14.18 14.95
N ALA A 97 -4.06 13.78 15.35
CA ALA A 97 -4.93 12.96 14.51
C ALA A 97 -5.39 13.72 13.25
N MET A 98 -5.75 14.99 13.37
CA MET A 98 -6.13 15.84 12.24
C MET A 98 -4.97 16.00 11.25
N LEU A 99 -3.73 16.20 11.73
CA LEU A 99 -2.54 16.20 10.88
C LEU A 99 -2.39 14.87 10.14
N SER A 100 -2.46 13.75 10.84
CA SER A 100 -2.38 12.41 10.21
C SER A 100 -3.46 12.19 9.17
N LYS A 101 -4.67 12.71 9.42
CA LYS A 101 -5.80 12.67 8.50
C LYS A 101 -5.47 13.42 7.21
N GLU A 102 -5.10 14.68 7.34
CA GLU A 102 -4.86 15.57 6.19
C GLU A 102 -3.63 15.16 5.37
N LEU A 103 -2.57 14.64 6.02
CA LEU A 103 -1.42 14.06 5.35
C LEU A 103 -1.82 12.88 4.47
N SER A 104 -2.57 11.90 5.01
CA SER A 104 -2.99 10.74 4.21
C SER A 104 -3.91 11.16 3.05
N GLU A 105 -4.83 12.10 3.28
CA GLU A 105 -5.67 12.66 2.22
C GLU A 105 -4.85 13.35 1.13
N HIS A 106 -3.77 14.04 1.51
CA HIS A 106 -2.82 14.63 0.56
C HIS A 106 -2.15 13.57 -0.30
N ILE A 107 -1.60 12.53 0.30
CA ILE A 107 -0.97 11.44 -0.46
C ILE A 107 -2.00 10.79 -1.40
N VAL A 108 -3.21 10.49 -0.93
CA VAL A 108 -4.28 9.94 -1.79
C VAL A 108 -4.59 10.86 -2.98
N ARG A 109 -4.64 12.19 -2.79
CA ARG A 109 -4.82 13.13 -3.92
C ARG A 109 -3.69 13.03 -4.93
N VAL A 110 -2.43 12.97 -4.48
CA VAL A 110 -1.26 12.82 -5.35
C VAL A 110 -1.29 11.49 -6.10
N LEU A 111 -1.62 10.38 -5.43
CA LEU A 111 -1.71 9.06 -6.06
C LEU A 111 -2.79 9.03 -7.15
N ARG A 112 -3.97 9.60 -6.87
CA ARG A 112 -5.08 9.71 -7.83
C ARG A 112 -4.71 10.58 -9.03
N ALA A 113 -4.07 11.72 -8.79
CA ALA A 113 -3.61 12.60 -9.86
C ALA A 113 -2.57 11.90 -10.75
N SER A 114 -1.60 11.22 -10.14
CA SER A 114 -0.60 10.42 -10.86
C SER A 114 -1.24 9.30 -11.68
N SER A 115 -2.18 8.54 -11.10
CA SER A 115 -2.93 7.49 -11.83
C SER A 115 -3.67 8.06 -13.04
N LYS A 116 -4.30 9.23 -12.90
CA LYS A 116 -4.98 9.92 -14.01
C LYS A 116 -3.98 10.37 -15.09
N ALA A 117 -2.85 10.96 -14.71
CA ALA A 117 -1.81 11.38 -15.64
C ALA A 117 -1.19 10.19 -16.40
N ARG A 118 -1.00 9.06 -15.72
CA ARG A 118 -0.56 7.78 -16.31
C ARG A 118 -1.59 7.22 -17.29
N SER A 119 -2.87 7.22 -16.90
CA SER A 119 -3.96 6.77 -17.77
C SER A 119 -4.06 7.57 -19.06
N ALA A 120 -3.80 8.89 -19.02
CA ALA A 120 -3.75 9.74 -20.21
C ALA A 120 -2.61 9.37 -21.19
N ARG A 121 -1.58 8.66 -20.72
CA ARG A 121 -0.47 8.13 -21.53
C ARG A 121 -0.68 6.67 -21.97
N GLY A 122 -1.79 6.04 -21.56
CA GLY A 122 -2.10 4.64 -21.84
C GLY A 122 -1.65 3.65 -20.76
N ASP A 123 -1.04 4.13 -19.68
CA ASP A 123 -0.61 3.29 -18.56
C ASP A 123 -1.77 3.09 -17.58
N LYS A 124 -2.20 1.84 -17.38
CA LYS A 124 -3.23 1.50 -16.38
C LYS A 124 -2.60 1.37 -15.00
N THR A 125 -3.23 2.01 -14.02
CA THR A 125 -2.78 1.98 -12.63
C THR A 125 -3.94 1.61 -11.70
N PHE A 126 -3.70 0.70 -10.76
CA PHE A 126 -4.63 0.33 -9.70
C PHE A 126 -4.10 0.81 -8.35
N ILE A 127 -4.96 1.48 -7.55
CA ILE A 127 -4.55 2.02 -6.25
C ILE A 127 -5.05 1.13 -5.12
N ARG A 128 -4.18 0.78 -4.18
CA ARG A 128 -4.53 0.06 -2.96
C ARG A 128 -4.31 0.95 -1.75
N LEU A 129 -5.37 1.25 -1.01
CA LEU A 129 -5.33 2.06 0.21
C LEU A 129 -5.34 1.12 1.42
N LEU A 130 -4.15 0.88 1.99
CA LEU A 130 -3.89 -0.12 3.02
C LEU A 130 -3.82 0.52 4.40
N TYR A 131 -4.87 0.33 5.20
CA TYR A 131 -4.99 0.99 6.51
C TYR A 131 -4.62 0.08 7.68
N ALA A 132 -4.01 0.65 8.70
CA ALA A 132 -3.82 0.02 10.01
C ALA A 132 -4.60 0.76 11.09
N GLY A 133 -5.01 0.04 12.14
CA GLY A 133 -5.71 0.59 13.29
C GLY A 133 -7.06 -0.07 13.54
N ASN A 134 -7.55 0.03 14.77
CA ASN A 134 -8.83 -0.55 15.17
C ASN A 134 -9.99 0.33 14.68
N CYS A 135 -10.40 0.12 13.43
CA CYS A 135 -11.49 0.84 12.77
C CYS A 135 -12.23 -0.09 11.80
N SER A 136 -13.45 0.27 11.40
CA SER A 136 -14.18 -0.47 10.38
C SER A 136 -13.78 -0.01 8.98
N LEU A 137 -13.95 -0.89 8.00
CA LEU A 137 -13.77 -0.56 6.59
C LEU A 137 -14.66 0.62 6.17
N ASP A 138 -15.89 0.68 6.68
CA ASP A 138 -16.84 1.76 6.38
C ASP A 138 -16.29 3.12 6.80
N SER A 139 -15.69 3.22 7.99
CA SER A 139 -15.09 4.46 8.49
C SER A 139 -13.90 4.92 7.64
N VAL A 140 -13.08 3.98 7.16
CA VAL A 140 -11.95 4.32 6.26
C VAL A 140 -12.46 4.72 4.88
N THR A 141 -13.52 4.07 4.40
CA THR A 141 -14.14 4.37 3.11
C THR A 141 -14.84 5.72 3.13
N GLU A 142 -15.53 6.07 4.22
CA GLU A 142 -16.10 7.40 4.45
C GLU A 142 -15.01 8.48 4.49
N TRP A 143 -13.85 8.17 5.08
CA TRP A 143 -12.73 9.08 5.17
C TRP A 143 -12.03 9.32 3.82
N LEU A 144 -11.53 8.27 3.16
CA LEU A 144 -10.68 8.39 1.97
C LEU A 144 -11.46 8.39 0.66
N GLY A 145 -12.71 7.89 0.69
CA GLY A 145 -13.47 7.55 -0.50
C GLY A 145 -12.82 6.42 -1.31
N THR A 146 -13.52 5.97 -2.35
CA THR A 146 -12.99 5.01 -3.33
C THR A 146 -13.37 5.43 -4.75
N GLN A 147 -12.53 5.06 -5.71
CA GLN A 147 -12.83 5.16 -7.15
C GLN A 147 -12.81 3.77 -7.80
N ASN A 148 -13.21 3.68 -9.08
CA ASN A 148 -13.38 2.40 -9.77
C ASN A 148 -12.12 1.52 -9.84
N ASP A 149 -10.95 2.16 -9.96
CA ASP A 149 -9.64 1.52 -10.08
C ASP A 149 -8.86 1.58 -8.76
N GLU A 150 -9.60 1.53 -7.64
CA GLU A 150 -9.04 1.54 -6.29
C GLU A 150 -9.70 0.50 -5.38
N VAL A 151 -8.99 0.09 -4.34
CA VAL A 151 -9.53 -0.69 -3.23
C VAL A 151 -9.02 -0.14 -1.90
N VAL A 152 -9.87 -0.20 -0.87
CA VAL A 152 -9.50 0.05 0.52
C VAL A 152 -9.55 -1.29 1.25
N GLU A 153 -8.48 -1.63 1.96
CA GLU A 153 -8.37 -2.90 2.68
C GLU A 153 -7.45 -2.75 3.90
N PRO A 154 -7.65 -3.56 4.95
CA PRO A 154 -6.75 -3.53 6.10
C PRO A 154 -5.36 -4.04 5.73
N GLN A 155 -4.33 -3.49 6.35
CA GLN A 155 -3.01 -4.11 6.36
C GLN A 155 -3.09 -5.47 7.06
N SER A 156 -2.28 -6.41 6.59
CA SER A 156 -2.16 -7.73 7.23
C SER A 156 -1.59 -7.64 8.66
N ASP A 157 -1.73 -8.72 9.42
CA ASP A 157 -1.13 -8.81 10.75
C ASP A 157 0.41 -8.95 10.68
N GLY A 158 1.06 -8.67 11.81
CA GLY A 158 2.51 -8.79 11.97
C GLY A 158 3.23 -7.44 12.00
N ASP A 159 4.56 -7.49 11.90
CA ASP A 159 5.41 -6.30 11.81
C ASP A 159 5.34 -5.64 10.43
N LEU A 160 5.96 -4.46 10.29
CA LEU A 160 5.95 -3.70 9.04
C LEU A 160 6.51 -4.50 7.86
N GLY A 161 7.59 -5.26 8.06
CA GLY A 161 8.20 -6.09 7.03
C GLY A 161 7.26 -7.19 6.54
N LYS A 162 6.54 -7.84 7.45
CA LYS A 162 5.53 -8.85 7.11
C LYS A 162 4.36 -8.24 6.36
N ARG A 163 3.91 -7.04 6.75
CA ARG A 163 2.83 -6.32 6.06
C ARG A 163 3.23 -5.96 4.65
N LEU A 164 4.39 -5.33 4.47
CA LEU A 164 4.95 -4.99 3.16
C LEU A 164 5.09 -6.23 2.29
N SER A 165 5.69 -7.30 2.83
CA SER A 165 5.86 -8.57 2.10
C SER A 165 4.54 -9.12 1.59
N THR A 166 3.53 -9.20 2.46
CA THR A 166 2.21 -9.71 2.10
C THR A 166 1.55 -8.84 1.04
N SER A 167 1.61 -7.51 1.17
CA SER A 167 1.03 -6.58 0.20
C SER A 167 1.69 -6.64 -1.18
N PHE A 168 3.02 -6.80 -1.26
CA PHE A 168 3.71 -7.01 -2.54
C PHE A 168 3.32 -8.36 -3.16
N ILE A 169 3.33 -9.44 -2.38
CA ILE A 169 2.91 -10.77 -2.84
C ILE A 169 1.48 -10.73 -3.39
N ASP A 170 0.54 -10.16 -2.64
CA ASP A 170 -0.86 -10.06 -3.07
C ASP A 170 -0.99 -9.26 -4.38
N SER A 171 -0.25 -8.16 -4.53
CA SER A 171 -0.28 -7.38 -5.78
C SER A 171 0.21 -8.20 -6.98
N PHE A 172 1.35 -8.88 -6.85
CA PHE A 172 1.94 -9.63 -7.95
C PHE A 172 1.20 -10.94 -8.24
N GLU A 173 0.98 -11.76 -7.22
CA GLU A 173 0.52 -13.14 -7.38
C GLU A 173 -0.99 -13.24 -7.46
N ARG A 174 -1.73 -12.42 -6.70
CA ARG A 174 -3.19 -12.42 -6.74
C ARG A 174 -3.68 -11.45 -7.79
N MET A 175 -3.23 -10.19 -7.76
CA MET A 175 -3.83 -9.13 -8.58
C MET A 175 -3.12 -8.89 -9.93
N ASN A 176 -2.15 -9.73 -10.30
CA ASN A 176 -1.46 -9.70 -11.59
C ASN A 176 -0.76 -8.36 -11.91
N ALA A 177 -0.18 -7.70 -10.89
CA ALA A 177 0.56 -6.46 -11.05
C ALA A 177 1.85 -6.66 -11.87
N LYS A 178 2.23 -5.65 -12.67
CA LYS A 178 3.53 -5.62 -13.39
C LYS A 178 4.61 -4.96 -12.57
N LYS A 179 4.30 -3.78 -12.04
CA LYS A 179 5.13 -3.01 -11.13
C LYS A 179 4.27 -2.58 -9.95
N VAL A 180 4.87 -2.54 -8.78
CA VAL A 180 4.17 -2.21 -7.55
C VAL A 180 4.99 -1.16 -6.84
N LEU A 181 4.37 -0.02 -6.52
CA LEU A 181 4.92 0.97 -5.59
C LEU A 181 4.18 0.87 -4.26
N VAL A 182 4.89 1.09 -3.15
CA VAL A 182 4.32 1.39 -1.84
C VAL A 182 4.82 2.74 -1.38
N VAL A 183 3.93 3.53 -0.80
CA VAL A 183 4.20 4.90 -0.32
C VAL A 183 3.71 5.04 1.11
N GLY A 184 4.51 5.71 1.95
CA GLY A 184 4.14 6.13 3.30
C GLY A 184 3.14 7.29 3.30
N SER A 185 2.39 7.46 4.39
CA SER A 185 1.31 8.46 4.46
C SER A 185 1.74 9.84 4.95
N ASP A 186 3.00 10.05 5.31
CA ASP A 186 3.51 11.18 6.09
C ASP A 186 4.56 12.01 5.35
N ILE A 187 4.49 12.01 4.03
CA ILE A 187 5.54 12.50 3.13
C ILE A 187 4.97 13.64 2.28
N PRO A 188 4.86 14.85 2.83
CA PRO A 188 4.11 15.93 2.20
C PRO A 188 4.71 16.36 0.86
N GLY A 189 6.02 16.22 0.69
CA GLY A 189 6.76 16.58 -0.53
C GLY A 189 6.58 15.63 -1.72
N ILE A 190 5.81 14.54 -1.59
CA ILE A 190 5.61 13.63 -2.72
C ILE A 190 4.81 14.30 -3.84
N SER A 191 5.20 14.05 -5.09
CA SER A 191 4.57 14.62 -6.29
C SER A 191 4.23 13.55 -7.33
N GLU A 192 3.42 13.93 -8.31
CA GLU A 192 3.10 13.07 -9.46
C GLU A 192 4.35 12.69 -10.25
N ASP A 193 5.29 13.64 -10.39
CA ASP A 193 6.55 13.43 -11.11
C ASP A 193 7.43 12.38 -10.43
N ILE A 194 7.51 12.39 -9.09
CA ILE A 194 8.25 11.38 -8.32
C ILE A 194 7.64 9.99 -8.52
N ILE A 195 6.32 9.86 -8.48
CA ILE A 195 5.64 8.58 -8.73
C ILE A 195 5.92 8.10 -10.16
N GLN A 196 5.87 9.01 -11.14
CA GLN A 196 6.15 8.69 -12.54
C GLN A 196 7.60 8.25 -12.75
N GLU A 197 8.56 8.95 -12.16
CA GLU A 197 9.98 8.62 -12.19
C GLU A 197 10.23 7.23 -11.58
N ALA A 198 9.59 6.92 -10.44
CA ALA A 198 9.71 5.61 -9.80
C ALA A 198 9.27 4.48 -10.74
N PHE A 199 8.15 4.63 -11.45
CA PHE A 199 7.72 3.65 -12.43
C PHE A 199 8.65 3.53 -13.64
N GLN A 200 9.22 4.64 -14.10
CA GLN A 200 10.20 4.66 -15.20
C GLN A 200 11.49 3.94 -14.80
N PHE A 201 11.99 4.17 -13.59
CA PHE A 201 13.17 3.44 -13.10
C PHE A 201 12.95 1.93 -13.07
N LEU A 202 11.75 1.47 -12.69
CA LEU A 202 11.38 0.05 -12.70
C LEU A 202 11.30 -0.58 -14.10
N ASP A 203 11.42 0.18 -15.20
CA ASP A 203 11.68 -0.40 -16.52
C ASP A 203 13.07 -1.04 -16.59
N ASP A 204 14.06 -0.43 -15.93
CA ASP A 204 15.46 -0.84 -16.02
C ASP A 204 15.89 -1.72 -14.85
N VAL A 205 15.44 -1.39 -13.62
CA VAL A 205 15.93 -2.00 -12.38
C VAL A 205 14.87 -2.82 -11.64
N ASP A 206 15.33 -3.66 -10.72
CA ASP A 206 14.46 -4.56 -9.96
C ASP A 206 13.70 -3.83 -8.86
N VAL A 207 14.38 -2.88 -8.20
CA VAL A 207 13.89 -2.15 -7.05
C VAL A 207 14.16 -0.66 -7.19
N VAL A 208 13.23 0.16 -6.73
CA VAL A 208 13.41 1.61 -6.57
C VAL A 208 13.14 1.97 -5.11
N VAL A 209 13.92 2.89 -4.56
CA VAL A 209 13.70 3.40 -3.20
C VAL A 209 13.67 4.92 -3.21
N GLY A 210 12.73 5.51 -2.48
CA GLY A 210 12.72 6.93 -2.14
C GLY A 210 13.21 7.12 -0.71
N PRO A 211 14.46 7.56 -0.49
CA PRO A 211 15.01 7.73 0.87
C PRO A 211 14.28 8.82 1.66
N SER A 212 14.08 8.60 2.96
CA SER A 212 13.71 9.67 3.90
C SER A 212 14.93 10.14 4.69
N PHE A 213 14.91 11.38 5.19
CA PHE A 213 16.04 11.95 5.93
C PHE A 213 16.28 11.30 7.30
N ASP A 214 15.28 10.60 7.85
CA ASP A 214 15.35 9.85 9.10
C ASP A 214 16.10 8.49 8.98
N GLY A 215 16.59 8.14 7.77
CA GLY A 215 17.29 6.89 7.47
C GLY A 215 16.37 5.72 7.09
N GLY A 216 15.06 5.98 6.95
CA GLY A 216 14.08 5.10 6.35
C GLY A 216 13.92 5.31 4.83
N TYR A 217 12.72 4.98 4.36
CA TYR A 217 12.30 5.28 2.99
C TYR A 217 10.80 5.59 2.93
N TYR A 218 10.45 6.60 2.15
CA TYR A 218 9.07 7.02 1.93
C TYR A 218 8.37 6.24 0.82
N LEU A 219 9.14 5.66 -0.10
CA LEU A 219 8.65 4.92 -1.25
C LEU A 219 9.53 3.70 -1.48
N MET A 220 8.91 2.57 -1.81
CA MET A 220 9.59 1.43 -2.40
C MET A 220 8.83 0.90 -3.61
N GLY A 221 9.55 0.66 -4.70
CA GLY A 221 9.02 0.10 -5.92
C GLY A 221 9.66 -1.24 -6.25
N MET A 222 8.90 -2.17 -6.81
CA MET A 222 9.40 -3.45 -7.31
C MET A 222 8.74 -3.79 -8.64
N ARG A 223 9.47 -4.48 -9.54
CA ARG A 223 8.91 -5.08 -10.77
C ARG A 223 8.68 -6.59 -10.68
N GLN A 224 9.04 -7.21 -9.56
CA GLN A 224 8.83 -8.63 -9.27
C GLN A 224 8.76 -8.86 -7.75
N PRO A 225 8.09 -9.92 -7.27
CA PRO A 225 7.97 -10.19 -5.85
C PRO A 225 9.34 -10.53 -5.25
N THR A 226 9.90 -9.59 -4.47
CA THR A 226 11.26 -9.70 -3.93
C THR A 226 11.30 -9.46 -2.42
N VAL A 227 10.42 -10.15 -1.71
CA VAL A 227 10.12 -9.88 -0.29
C VAL A 227 11.25 -10.20 0.69
N GLN A 228 12.29 -10.91 0.26
CA GLN A 228 13.48 -11.17 1.09
C GLN A 228 14.18 -9.88 1.55
N VAL A 229 13.97 -8.76 0.85
CA VAL A 229 14.51 -7.45 1.25
C VAL A 229 13.93 -6.93 2.57
N PHE A 230 12.81 -7.49 3.02
CA PHE A 230 12.14 -7.11 4.27
C PHE A 230 12.49 -7.98 5.48
N GLN A 231 13.29 -9.04 5.28
CA GLN A 231 13.63 -9.96 6.37
C GLN A 231 14.65 -9.32 7.31
N ASN A 232 14.46 -9.46 8.63
CA ASN A 232 15.43 -9.01 9.65
C ASN A 232 15.89 -7.56 9.45
N ILE A 233 14.98 -6.67 9.04
CA ILE A 233 15.25 -5.23 8.91
C ILE A 233 14.98 -4.56 10.27
N PRO A 234 15.89 -3.71 10.77
CA PRO A 234 15.64 -2.93 11.97
C PRO A 234 14.72 -1.76 11.63
N TRP A 235 13.41 -2.01 11.64
CA TRP A 235 12.40 -1.00 11.35
C TRP A 235 12.41 0.18 12.33
N SER A 236 12.01 1.35 11.86
CA SER A 236 11.87 2.58 12.67
C SER A 236 13.18 3.07 13.29
N CYS A 237 14.29 2.90 12.56
CA CYS A 237 15.58 3.51 12.91
C CYS A 237 16.34 4.04 11.69
N ASP A 238 17.39 4.82 11.95
CA ASP A 238 18.29 5.45 10.96
C ASP A 238 19.07 4.48 10.06
N ARG A 239 19.10 3.20 10.41
CA ARG A 239 19.76 2.14 9.64
C ARG A 239 18.80 1.32 8.79
N THR A 240 17.51 1.67 8.75
CA THR A 240 16.49 0.93 7.99
C THR A 240 16.88 0.80 6.52
N LEU A 241 17.14 1.92 5.84
CA LEU A 241 17.49 1.95 4.43
C LEU A 241 18.79 1.22 4.13
N GLU A 242 19.84 1.46 4.92
CA GLU A 242 21.13 0.80 4.74
C GLU A 242 21.01 -0.73 4.86
N ALA A 243 20.29 -1.21 5.88
CA ALA A 243 20.03 -2.63 6.06
C ALA A 243 19.21 -3.21 4.90
N THR A 244 18.20 -2.49 4.39
CA THR A 244 17.42 -2.94 3.24
C THR A 244 18.28 -3.02 1.97
N LYS A 245 19.14 -2.01 1.71
CA LYS A 245 20.08 -2.02 0.58
C LYS A 245 21.06 -3.17 0.66
N GLN A 246 21.54 -3.51 1.86
CA GLN A 246 22.36 -4.70 2.06
C GLN A 246 21.62 -5.96 1.63
N ARG A 247 20.34 -6.12 2.00
CA ARG A 247 19.54 -7.28 1.56
C ARG A 247 19.28 -7.31 0.06
N MET A 248 19.13 -6.16 -0.57
CA MET A 248 19.04 -6.07 -2.02
C MET A 248 20.33 -6.56 -2.69
N SER A 249 21.49 -6.12 -2.18
CA SER A 249 22.80 -6.54 -2.68
C SER A 249 23.03 -8.05 -2.49
N GLU A 250 22.69 -8.61 -1.32
CA GLU A 250 22.80 -10.04 -1.04
C GLU A 250 21.89 -10.88 -1.96
N ALA A 251 20.74 -10.33 -2.36
CA ALA A 251 19.82 -10.94 -3.31
C ALA A 251 20.18 -10.70 -4.79
N GLY A 252 21.26 -9.95 -5.07
CA GLY A 252 21.70 -9.64 -6.44
C GLY A 252 20.75 -8.73 -7.22
N LEU A 253 20.00 -7.87 -6.53
CA LEU A 253 19.01 -6.99 -7.14
C LEU A 253 19.63 -5.67 -7.58
N SER A 254 19.24 -5.20 -8.77
CA SER A 254 19.53 -3.84 -9.21
C SER A 254 18.59 -2.84 -8.51
N CYS A 255 19.15 -1.70 -8.08
CA CYS A 255 18.41 -0.67 -7.36
C CYS A 255 18.73 0.74 -7.90
N LYS A 256 17.71 1.59 -8.00
CA LYS A 256 17.85 3.05 -8.18
C LYS A 256 17.23 3.79 -6.99
N GLU A 257 17.78 4.96 -6.67
CA GLU A 257 17.25 5.85 -5.63
C GLU A 257 16.63 7.09 -6.26
N LEU A 258 15.47 7.50 -5.73
CA LEU A 258 14.87 8.80 -5.99
C LEU A 258 15.54 9.88 -5.12
N GLY A 259 15.18 11.14 -5.36
CA GLY A 259 15.58 12.23 -4.47
C GLY A 259 15.01 12.04 -3.05
N PRO A 260 15.77 12.36 -1.99
CA PRO A 260 15.28 12.23 -0.63
C PRO A 260 14.18 13.24 -0.30
N LEU A 261 13.22 12.84 0.53
CA LEU A 261 12.15 13.72 1.05
C LEU A 261 12.12 13.70 2.58
N ALA A 262 11.58 14.77 3.16
CA ALA A 262 11.29 14.84 4.58
C ALA A 262 9.92 14.21 4.87
N ASP A 263 9.88 13.38 5.91
CA ASP A 263 8.67 12.93 6.58
C ASP A 263 8.28 13.90 7.69
N VAL A 264 7.02 13.84 8.13
CA VAL A 264 6.50 14.70 9.20
C VAL A 264 6.12 13.83 10.38
N ASP A 265 7.05 13.55 11.29
CA ASP A 265 6.81 12.68 12.44
C ASP A 265 7.05 13.36 13.80
N GLU A 266 8.02 14.27 13.88
CA GLU A 266 8.35 15.04 15.06
C GLU A 266 7.96 16.53 14.95
N PRO A 267 7.81 17.25 16.08
CA PRO A 267 7.45 18.66 16.05
C PRO A 267 8.35 19.55 15.18
N ALA A 268 9.63 19.20 15.04
CA ALA A 268 10.58 19.92 14.20
C ALA A 268 10.24 19.81 12.70
N ASP A 269 9.60 18.72 12.28
CA ASP A 269 9.29 18.44 10.88
C ASP A 269 8.00 19.13 10.42
N PHE A 270 7.21 19.68 11.37
CA PHE A 270 5.91 20.27 11.08
C PHE A 270 5.98 21.39 10.02
N GLU A 271 7.11 22.10 9.95
CA GLU A 271 7.32 23.14 8.94
C GLU A 271 7.17 22.61 7.52
N GLU A 272 7.57 21.36 7.25
CA GLU A 272 7.43 20.73 5.93
C GLU A 272 5.97 20.58 5.51
N TRP A 273 5.09 20.23 6.46
CA TRP A 273 3.66 20.23 6.19
C TRP A 273 3.09 21.65 6.05
N GLY A 274 3.59 22.60 6.83
CA GLY A 274 3.19 24.01 6.71
C GLY A 274 3.48 24.59 5.32
N LYS A 275 4.64 24.25 4.72
CA LYS A 275 5.01 24.65 3.35
C LYS A 275 4.04 24.15 2.29
N VAL A 276 3.48 22.95 2.48
CA VAL A 276 2.55 22.32 1.52
C VAL A 276 1.10 22.75 1.75
N SER A 277 0.66 22.80 3.01
CA SER A 277 -0.74 23.04 3.36
C SER A 277 -1.09 24.52 3.57
N GLY A 278 -0.09 25.37 3.81
CA GLY A 278 -0.27 26.75 4.25
C GLY A 278 -0.83 26.89 5.68
N LYS A 279 -0.85 25.81 6.47
CA LYS A 279 -1.39 25.78 7.83
C LYS A 279 -0.26 25.83 8.86
N ASP A 280 -0.48 26.60 9.92
CA ASP A 280 0.40 26.63 11.08
C ASP A 280 -0.16 25.76 12.22
N LYS A 281 0.56 25.72 13.35
CA LYS A 281 0.13 24.97 14.54
C LYS A 281 -1.16 25.52 15.15
N ASP A 282 -1.41 26.83 15.03
CA ASP A 282 -2.56 27.49 15.65
C ASP A 282 -3.86 27.05 14.97
N TYR A 283 -3.82 26.78 13.66
CA TYR A 283 -4.91 26.13 12.92
C TYR A 283 -5.36 24.81 13.55
N TYR A 284 -4.43 23.97 13.99
CA TYR A 284 -4.71 22.66 14.60
C TYR A 284 -5.16 22.80 16.05
N LEU A 285 -4.47 23.65 16.83
CA LEU A 285 -4.81 23.89 18.23
C LEU A 285 -6.21 24.47 18.38
N SER A 286 -6.62 25.41 17.51
CA SER A 286 -7.96 26.02 17.59
C SER A 286 -9.10 25.03 17.30
N ARG A 287 -8.81 23.92 16.62
CA ARG A 287 -9.78 22.87 16.23
C ARG A 287 -9.70 21.62 17.10
N SER A 288 -8.72 21.56 18.00
CA SER A 288 -8.55 20.47 18.96
C SER A 288 -9.39 20.64 20.23
N VAL A 289 -10.02 21.81 20.40
CA VAL A 289 -10.81 22.20 21.58
C VAL A 289 -12.33 22.15 21.31
N ALA A 290 -12.75 21.69 20.13
CA ALA A 290 -14.15 21.54 19.73
C ALA A 290 -14.59 20.07 19.82
#